data_AF-A0A5N6UK88-F1
#
_entry.id   AF-A0A5N6UK88-F1
#
_cell.length_a   1.000
_cell.length_b   1.000
_cell.length_c   1.000
_cell.angle_alpha   90.00
_cell.angle_beta   90.00
_cell.angle_gamma   90.00
#
_symmetry.space_group_name_H-M   'P 1'
#
loop_
_entity.id
_entity.type
_entity.pdbx_description
1 polymer ?
#
loop_
_entity_poly.entity_id
_entity_poly.type
_entity_poly.pdbx_seq_one_letter_code
_entity_poly.pdbx_strand_id
1 'polypeptide(L)'
;MTYITSFLVCLLVGVASANLASVQDQHAPSQILICPGLKTVNKGCIRYTRGFDVTGVTTEVDLKFPQIKDECDCIQECLKRLDSCANYVWKFSTPESVRSGHRTCTLYSNFNLPPKTNLAFNISNSTNIQFLSPENNPQKGGLVPQAFKDNNLDTTADPDAVSGPVWALADGSVQC
;
A
#
# COMPACT_ATOMS: atom_id res chain seq x y z
N MET A 1 -65.80 46.53 15.35
CA MET A 1 -65.58 45.33 16.20
C MET A 1 -66.08 44.13 15.44
N THR A 2 -65.18 43.39 14.83
CA THR A 2 -65.49 42.13 14.13
C THR A 2 -64.23 41.28 14.17
N TYR A 3 -64.39 40.05 14.65
CA TYR A 3 -63.35 39.15 15.16
C TYR A 3 -62.51 38.52 14.04
N ILE A 4 -61.18 38.48 14.21
CA ILE A 4 -60.26 37.68 13.40
C ILE A 4 -60.13 36.30 14.07
N THR A 5 -60.55 35.26 13.37
CA THR A 5 -60.39 33.86 13.75
C THR A 5 -58.97 33.37 13.41
N SER A 6 -58.23 32.98 14.44
CA SER A 6 -56.96 32.26 14.34
C SER A 6 -57.13 30.88 13.73
N PHE A 7 -56.33 30.53 12.72
CA PHE A 7 -56.05 29.15 12.34
C PHE A 7 -54.63 28.79 12.77
N LEU A 8 -54.55 27.88 13.74
CA LEU A 8 -53.32 27.29 14.27
C LEU A 8 -52.89 26.16 13.31
N VAL A 9 -51.77 26.31 12.62
CA VAL A 9 -51.17 25.23 11.82
C VAL A 9 -50.17 24.49 12.71
N CYS A 10 -50.56 23.32 13.22
CA CYS A 10 -49.65 22.36 13.83
C CYS A 10 -48.84 21.66 12.73
N LEU A 11 -47.58 22.05 12.55
CA LEU A 11 -46.61 21.26 11.79
C LEU A 11 -45.83 20.38 12.77
N LEU A 12 -46.14 19.08 12.71
CA LEU A 12 -45.51 18.00 13.46
C LEU A 12 -44.02 17.94 13.15
N VAL A 13 -43.19 18.15 14.16
CA VAL A 13 -41.75 17.86 14.11
C VAL A 13 -41.60 16.34 14.21
N GLY A 14 -41.37 15.67 13.07
CA GLY A 14 -40.97 14.27 13.05
C GLY A 14 -39.57 14.13 13.62
N VAL A 15 -39.47 13.69 14.88
CA VAL A 15 -38.19 13.33 15.49
C VAL A 15 -37.81 11.96 14.92
N ALA A 16 -36.89 11.96 13.95
CA ALA A 16 -36.27 10.72 13.51
C ALA A 16 -35.39 10.21 14.66
N SER A 17 -35.89 9.20 15.37
CA SER A 17 -35.11 8.43 16.32
C SER A 17 -33.98 7.74 15.56
N ALA A 18 -32.79 8.32 15.63
CA ALA A 18 -31.56 7.64 15.24
C ALA A 18 -31.41 6.43 16.16
N ASN A 19 -31.73 5.25 15.64
CA ASN A 19 -31.33 4.01 16.27
C ASN A 19 -29.80 4.04 16.37
N LEU A 20 -29.29 4.16 17.59
CA LEU A 20 -27.90 3.86 17.91
C LEU A 20 -27.74 2.37 17.64
N ALA A 21 -27.41 2.02 16.40
CA ALA A 21 -26.88 0.72 16.09
C ALA A 21 -25.58 0.62 16.88
N SER A 22 -25.64 -0.14 17.98
CA SER A 22 -24.48 -0.65 18.69
C SER A 22 -23.48 -1.13 17.64
N VAL A 23 -22.35 -0.42 17.52
CA VAL A 23 -21.20 -0.92 16.78
C VAL A 23 -20.74 -2.12 17.59
N GLN A 24 -21.28 -3.27 17.20
CA GLN A 24 -20.76 -4.56 17.59
C GLN A 24 -19.30 -4.53 17.16
N ASP A 25 -18.40 -4.53 18.16
CA ASP A 25 -16.96 -4.62 17.99
C ASP A 25 -16.68 -5.98 17.34
N GLN A 26 -16.79 -6.00 16.01
CA GLN A 26 -16.41 -7.12 15.17
C GLN A 26 -14.92 -7.29 15.44
N HIS A 27 -14.55 -8.34 16.17
CA HIS A 27 -13.17 -8.80 16.29
C HIS A 27 -12.60 -8.87 14.87
N ALA A 28 -11.89 -7.82 14.46
CA ALA A 28 -11.16 -7.83 13.21
C ALA A 28 -10.21 -9.03 13.30
N PRO A 29 -10.09 -9.87 12.25
CA PRO A 29 -9.09 -10.91 12.25
C PRO A 29 -7.75 -10.24 12.57
N SER A 30 -7.13 -10.68 13.68
CA SER A 30 -5.83 -10.17 14.10
C SER A 30 -4.91 -10.28 12.91
N GLN A 31 -4.36 -9.16 12.44
CA GLN A 31 -3.43 -9.16 11.31
C GLN A 31 -2.32 -10.19 11.59
N ILE A 32 -2.15 -11.14 10.67
CA ILE A 32 -1.18 -12.22 10.84
C ILE A 32 0.22 -11.61 10.86
N LEU A 33 1.04 -12.01 11.83
CA LEU A 33 2.44 -11.60 11.89
C LEU A 33 3.27 -12.43 10.90
N ILE A 34 4.00 -11.78 10.00
CA ILE A 34 5.03 -12.42 9.16
C ILE A 34 6.43 -12.03 9.62
N CYS A 35 7.40 -12.88 9.29
CA CYS A 35 8.82 -12.64 9.58
C CYS A 35 9.09 -12.32 11.05
N PRO A 36 8.75 -13.24 11.99
CA PRO A 36 9.01 -13.03 13.39
C PRO A 36 10.51 -12.86 13.65
N GLY A 37 10.86 -11.91 14.54
CA GLY A 37 12.24 -11.60 14.92
C GLY A 37 12.83 -10.37 14.24
N LEU A 38 12.15 -9.77 13.25
CA LEU A 38 12.57 -8.50 12.67
C LEU A 38 12.60 -7.37 13.71
N LYS A 39 13.53 -6.42 13.54
CA LYS A 39 13.68 -5.26 14.44
C LYS A 39 12.64 -4.17 14.16
N THR A 40 11.37 -4.49 14.39
CA THR A 40 10.23 -3.58 14.24
C THR A 40 9.42 -3.51 15.53
N VAL A 41 8.45 -2.59 15.63
CA VAL A 41 7.60 -2.44 16.82
C VAL A 41 6.86 -3.73 17.19
N ASN A 42 6.45 -4.51 16.19
CA ASN A 42 5.69 -5.75 16.37
C ASN A 42 6.57 -7.01 16.38
N LYS A 43 7.90 -6.86 16.35
CA LYS A 43 8.86 -7.99 16.19
C LYS A 43 8.60 -8.83 14.93
N GLY A 44 8.17 -8.18 13.86
CA GLY A 44 7.74 -8.74 12.58
C GLY A 44 6.88 -7.74 11.82
N CYS A 45 6.22 -8.17 10.74
CA CYS A 45 5.32 -7.32 9.96
C CYS A 45 3.86 -7.77 10.08
N ILE A 46 2.96 -6.81 10.25
CA ILE A 46 1.50 -7.01 10.29
C ILE A 46 0.79 -6.16 9.22
N ARG A 47 1.50 -5.22 8.59
CA ARG A 47 1.04 -4.32 7.54
C ARG A 47 1.64 -4.77 6.22
N TYR A 48 0.92 -5.64 5.55
CA TYR A 48 1.26 -6.13 4.22
C TYR A 48 -0.02 -6.54 3.49
N THR A 49 0.11 -6.74 2.20
CA THR A 49 -0.90 -7.41 1.37
C THR A 49 -0.28 -8.61 0.67
N ARG A 50 -1.08 -9.66 0.50
CA ARG A 50 -0.68 -10.87 -0.22
C ARG A 50 -1.35 -10.91 -1.59
N GLY A 51 -0.62 -11.37 -2.59
CA GLY A 51 -1.13 -11.52 -3.95
C GLY A 51 -1.11 -10.27 -4.80
N PHE A 52 -0.63 -9.14 -4.29
CA PHE A 52 -0.65 -7.88 -5.03
C PHE A 52 0.73 -7.25 -5.10
N ASP A 53 0.96 -6.51 -6.18
CA ASP A 53 2.17 -5.76 -6.46
C ASP A 53 1.94 -4.28 -6.11
N VAL A 54 2.28 -3.91 -4.88
CA VAL A 54 2.13 -2.53 -4.42
C VAL A 54 3.39 -1.76 -4.81
N THR A 55 3.36 -1.15 -5.99
CA THR A 55 4.49 -0.35 -6.48
C THR A 55 4.66 0.95 -5.70
N GLY A 56 5.91 1.37 -5.51
CA GLY A 56 6.24 2.70 -5.01
C GLY A 56 6.45 3.72 -6.14
N VAL A 57 6.71 4.99 -5.78
CA VAL A 57 6.45 6.14 -6.67
C VAL A 57 7.69 6.77 -7.33
N THR A 58 8.91 6.44 -6.90
CA THR A 58 10.08 7.29 -7.24
C THR A 58 11.29 6.54 -7.80
N THR A 59 11.85 5.57 -7.08
CA THR A 59 12.99 4.76 -7.54
C THR A 59 12.85 3.33 -7.04
N GLU A 60 13.48 2.39 -7.74
CA GLU A 60 13.45 0.96 -7.42
C GLU A 60 14.85 0.36 -7.34
N VAL A 61 15.01 -0.63 -6.46
CA VAL A 61 16.19 -1.49 -6.38
C VAL A 61 15.72 -2.94 -6.45
N ASP A 62 16.17 -3.66 -7.47
CA ASP A 62 15.86 -5.07 -7.64
C ASP A 62 16.95 -5.97 -7.04
N LEU A 63 16.53 -6.87 -6.16
CA LEU A 63 17.37 -7.86 -5.50
C LEU A 63 16.88 -9.26 -5.92
N LYS A 64 17.82 -10.18 -6.13
CA LYS A 64 17.54 -11.50 -6.71
C LYS A 64 18.13 -12.62 -5.85
N PHE A 65 17.65 -13.84 -6.06
CA PHE A 65 18.33 -15.03 -5.53
C PHE A 65 19.79 -15.09 -6.02
N PRO A 66 20.76 -15.51 -5.18
CA PRO A 66 20.61 -16.05 -3.83
C PRO A 66 20.63 -15.00 -2.70
N GLN A 67 20.73 -13.71 -3.01
CA GLN A 67 20.74 -12.64 -2.00
C GLN A 67 19.43 -12.59 -1.22
N ILE A 68 18.31 -12.84 -1.91
CA ILE A 68 16.97 -12.93 -1.33
C ILE A 68 16.44 -14.34 -1.56
N LYS A 69 16.05 -15.04 -0.49
CA LYS A 69 15.48 -16.38 -0.58
C LYS A 69 13.98 -16.40 -0.32
N ASP A 70 13.50 -15.52 0.56
CA ASP A 70 12.11 -15.43 0.97
C ASP A 70 11.66 -13.97 1.17
N GLU A 71 10.39 -13.78 1.53
CA GLU A 71 9.85 -12.45 1.80
C GLU A 71 10.54 -11.76 2.99
N CYS A 72 11.05 -12.53 3.95
CA CYS A 72 11.68 -11.98 5.15
C CYS A 72 13.05 -11.40 4.86
N ASP A 73 13.83 -12.04 3.99
CA ASP A 73 15.06 -11.46 3.43
C ASP A 73 14.75 -10.15 2.71
N CYS A 74 13.68 -10.11 1.91
CA CYS A 74 13.27 -8.90 1.18
C CYS A 74 12.94 -7.73 2.13
N ILE A 75 12.11 -7.99 3.14
CA ILE A 75 11.77 -7.01 4.17
C ILE A 75 13.03 -6.56 4.93
N GLN A 76 13.89 -7.51 5.30
CA GLN A 76 15.11 -7.23 6.03
C GLN A 76 16.08 -6.35 5.23
N GLU A 77 16.14 -6.49 3.91
CA GLU A 77 16.91 -5.60 3.05
C GLU A 77 16.32 -4.18 2.98
N CYS A 78 15.00 -4.04 3.01
CA CYS A 78 14.36 -2.71 3.16
C CYS A 78 14.70 -2.08 4.52
N LEU A 79 14.62 -2.86 5.61
CA LEU A 79 14.96 -2.42 6.96
C LEU A 79 16.44 -2.02 7.14
N LYS A 80 17.34 -2.51 6.28
CA LYS A 80 18.75 -2.09 6.26
C LYS A 80 18.97 -0.74 5.56
N ARG A 81 17.97 -0.24 4.84
CA ARG A 81 18.02 0.92 3.95
C ARG A 81 16.89 1.91 4.26
N LEU A 82 16.64 2.19 5.53
CA LEU A 82 15.50 3.01 5.96
C LEU A 82 15.54 4.46 5.45
N ASP A 83 16.71 4.93 5.01
CA ASP A 83 16.91 6.21 4.36
C ASP A 83 16.40 6.22 2.90
N SER A 84 16.38 5.06 2.24
CA SER A 84 16.06 4.95 0.81
C SER A 84 14.93 3.97 0.47
N CYS A 85 14.42 3.18 1.42
CA CYS A 85 13.36 2.19 1.24
C CYS A 85 12.16 2.48 2.13
N ALA A 86 10.97 2.48 1.54
CA ALA A 86 9.70 2.62 2.27
C ALA A 86 8.62 1.61 1.85
N ASN A 87 8.91 0.78 0.85
CA ASN A 87 8.03 -0.28 0.41
C ASN A 87 8.87 -1.41 -0.21
N TYR A 88 8.40 -2.63 -0.06
CA TYR A 88 8.98 -3.82 -0.66
C TYR A 88 7.90 -4.61 -1.39
N VAL A 89 8.31 -5.29 -2.46
CA VAL A 89 7.50 -6.26 -3.21
C VAL A 89 8.32 -7.51 -3.42
N TRP A 90 7.86 -8.64 -2.89
CA TRP A 90 8.44 -9.97 -3.13
C TRP A 90 7.50 -10.79 -4.00
N LYS A 91 7.87 -11.01 -5.27
CA LYS A 91 7.05 -11.68 -6.29
C LYS A 91 7.91 -12.28 -7.40
N PHE A 92 7.29 -12.99 -8.34
CA PHE A 92 7.92 -13.24 -9.64
C PHE A 92 7.82 -11.99 -10.51
N SER A 93 8.96 -11.32 -10.76
CA SER A 93 8.99 -10.10 -11.56
C SER A 93 9.36 -10.35 -13.03
N THR A 94 9.91 -11.53 -13.37
CA THR A 94 10.26 -11.89 -14.75
C THR A 94 9.98 -13.37 -15.09
N PRO A 95 9.84 -13.74 -16.38
CA PRO A 95 9.71 -15.14 -16.80
C PRO A 95 10.87 -16.03 -16.32
N GLU A 96 12.09 -15.49 -16.20
CA GLU A 96 13.25 -16.20 -15.64
C GLU A 96 13.05 -16.53 -14.17
N SER A 97 12.51 -15.56 -13.40
CA SER A 97 12.22 -15.77 -11.98
C SER A 97 11.21 -16.92 -11.80
N VAL A 98 10.17 -16.98 -12.64
CA VAL A 98 9.18 -18.09 -12.66
C VAL A 98 9.85 -19.41 -12.99
N ARG A 99 10.62 -19.47 -14.09
CA ARG A 99 11.30 -20.71 -14.53
C ARG A 99 12.30 -21.24 -13.51
N SER A 100 12.97 -20.34 -12.79
CA SER A 100 13.91 -20.72 -11.72
C SER A 100 13.21 -21.10 -10.41
N GLY A 101 11.92 -20.78 -10.24
CA GLY A 101 11.21 -20.95 -8.97
C GLY A 101 11.64 -19.96 -7.88
N HIS A 102 12.40 -18.93 -8.23
CA HIS A 102 12.92 -17.94 -7.29
C HIS A 102 12.30 -16.58 -7.55
N ARG A 103 11.53 -16.08 -6.58
CA ARG A 103 11.00 -14.72 -6.58
C ARG A 103 12.12 -13.69 -6.45
N THR A 104 11.84 -12.48 -6.90
CA THR A 104 12.69 -11.31 -6.75
C THR A 104 12.09 -10.35 -5.73
N CYS A 105 12.92 -9.48 -5.18
CA CYS A 105 12.51 -8.43 -4.27
C CYS A 105 12.77 -7.08 -4.91
N THR A 106 11.74 -6.26 -5.05
CA THR A 106 11.86 -4.88 -5.50
C THR A 106 11.63 -3.96 -4.30
N LEU A 107 12.60 -3.11 -4.01
CA LEU A 107 12.54 -2.11 -2.95
C LEU A 107 12.23 -0.76 -3.58
N TYR A 108 11.24 -0.05 -3.06
CA TYR A 108 10.86 1.27 -3.54
C TYR A 108 11.18 2.37 -2.54
N SER A 109 11.59 3.53 -3.06
CA SER A 109 11.85 4.72 -2.25
C SER A 109 10.60 5.47 -1.79
N ASN A 110 10.83 6.36 -0.82
CA ASN A 110 9.86 6.89 0.12
C ASN A 110 8.71 7.72 -0.49
N PHE A 111 7.53 7.60 0.13
CA PHE A 111 6.39 8.53 -0.03
C PHE A 111 6.60 9.83 0.77
N ASN A 112 7.43 9.80 1.81
CA ASN A 112 7.77 10.96 2.65
C ASN A 112 8.93 11.74 2.04
N LEU A 113 8.66 12.43 0.94
CA LEU A 113 9.55 13.50 0.51
C LEU A 113 9.60 14.58 1.61
N PRO A 114 10.79 15.10 1.98
CA PRO A 114 10.86 16.25 2.88
C PRO A 114 9.96 17.39 2.37
N PRO A 115 9.33 18.17 3.25
CA PRO A 115 8.55 19.34 2.84
C PRO A 115 9.38 20.21 1.91
N LYS A 116 8.81 20.61 0.76
CA LYS A 116 9.44 21.42 -0.30
C LYS A 116 10.46 20.69 -1.19
N THR A 117 10.49 19.36 -1.17
CA THR A 117 11.24 18.60 -2.19
C THR A 117 10.51 18.66 -3.53
N ASN A 118 11.17 19.20 -4.55
CA ASN A 118 10.68 19.16 -5.91
C ASN A 118 11.22 17.89 -6.59
N LEU A 119 10.33 16.98 -6.98
CA LEU A 119 10.70 15.89 -7.88
C LEU A 119 10.94 16.49 -9.28
N ALA A 120 12.20 16.51 -9.70
CA ALA A 120 12.58 16.91 -11.04
C ALA A 120 12.81 15.65 -11.89
N PHE A 121 11.96 15.43 -12.88
CA PHE A 121 12.16 14.37 -13.87
C PHE A 121 12.91 14.95 -15.06
N ASN A 122 14.07 14.37 -15.41
CA ASN A 122 14.81 14.76 -16.61
C ASN A 122 14.13 14.18 -17.85
N ILE A 123 13.10 14.87 -18.35
CA ILE A 123 12.29 14.41 -19.49
C ILE A 123 13.15 14.25 -20.76
N SER A 124 14.12 15.12 -20.96
CA SER A 124 14.99 15.14 -22.14
C SER A 124 15.96 13.96 -22.25
N ASN A 125 16.33 13.32 -21.13
CA ASN A 125 17.27 12.20 -21.11
C ASN A 125 16.63 10.89 -20.63
N SER A 126 15.31 10.86 -20.49
CA SER A 126 14.59 9.66 -20.04
C SER A 126 13.72 9.13 -21.17
N THR A 127 13.76 7.82 -21.40
CA THR A 127 12.83 7.14 -22.30
C THR A 127 11.51 6.86 -21.58
N ASN A 128 10.37 7.00 -22.28
CA ASN A 128 9.02 6.72 -21.77
C ASN A 128 8.49 7.63 -20.65
N ILE A 129 9.08 8.81 -20.41
CA ILE A 129 8.46 9.82 -19.54
C ILE A 129 7.46 10.64 -20.34
N GLN A 130 6.19 10.57 -19.94
CA GLN A 130 5.09 11.30 -20.54
C GLN A 130 4.56 12.33 -19.55
N PHE A 131 4.18 13.52 -20.02
CA PHE A 131 3.33 14.41 -19.23
C PHE A 131 2.03 13.65 -18.94
N LEU A 132 1.73 13.46 -17.66
CA LEU A 132 0.54 12.74 -17.26
C LEU A 132 -0.67 13.58 -17.69
N SER A 133 -1.45 13.06 -18.64
CA SER A 133 -2.79 13.57 -18.88
C SER A 133 -3.60 13.48 -17.57
N PRO A 134 -4.72 14.19 -17.42
CA PRO A 134 -5.58 14.06 -16.24
C PRO A 134 -5.93 12.60 -15.89
N GLU A 135 -5.94 11.72 -16.91
CA GLU A 135 -6.24 10.29 -16.79
C GLU A 135 -5.08 9.45 -16.22
N ASN A 136 -3.84 9.96 -16.27
CA ASN A 136 -2.63 9.33 -15.72
C ASN A 136 -2.09 10.09 -14.48
N ASN A 137 -2.89 11.01 -13.92
CA ASN A 137 -2.54 11.74 -12.72
C ASN A 137 -2.32 10.74 -11.55
N PRO A 138 -1.17 10.79 -10.82
CA PRO A 138 -0.94 9.89 -9.68
C PRO A 138 -1.98 10.08 -8.56
N GLN A 139 -2.71 11.21 -8.58
CA GLN A 139 -3.83 11.49 -7.66
C GLN A 139 -5.16 10.86 -8.09
N LYS A 140 -5.29 10.36 -9.33
CA LYS A 140 -6.49 9.65 -9.80
C LYS A 140 -6.65 8.29 -9.11
N GLY A 141 -5.55 7.74 -8.62
CA GLY A 141 -5.51 6.41 -8.00
C GLY A 141 -5.82 5.30 -9.01
N GLY A 142 -5.91 4.08 -8.47
CA GLY A 142 -6.21 2.87 -9.24
C GLY A 142 -6.29 1.67 -8.31
N LEU A 143 -6.70 0.52 -8.85
CA LEU A 143 -6.57 -0.73 -8.12
C LEU A 143 -5.10 -1.12 -8.03
N VAL A 144 -4.71 -1.71 -6.90
CA VAL A 144 -3.38 -2.32 -6.78
C VAL A 144 -3.29 -3.50 -7.75
N PRO A 145 -2.25 -3.57 -8.60
CA PRO A 145 -2.08 -4.67 -9.55
C PRO A 145 -2.00 -6.04 -8.87
N GLN A 146 -2.61 -7.04 -9.50
CA GLN A 146 -2.48 -8.45 -9.14
C GLN A 146 -1.06 -8.94 -9.45
N ALA A 147 -0.45 -9.71 -8.53
CA ALA A 147 0.77 -10.45 -8.82
C ALA A 147 0.45 -11.79 -9.50
N PHE A 148 1.32 -12.22 -10.41
CA PHE A 148 1.16 -13.44 -11.20
C PHE A 148 2.40 -14.34 -11.12
N LYS A 149 2.22 -15.63 -11.33
CA LYS A 149 3.27 -16.67 -11.25
C LYS A 149 3.40 -17.55 -12.48
N ASP A 150 2.67 -17.25 -13.55
CA ASP A 150 2.85 -17.91 -14.84
C ASP A 150 3.98 -17.26 -15.64
N ASN A 151 4.47 -17.95 -16.68
CA ASN A 151 5.62 -17.48 -17.47
C ASN A 151 5.39 -16.11 -18.15
N ASN A 152 4.14 -15.73 -18.41
CA ASN A 152 3.80 -14.45 -19.03
C ASN A 152 3.44 -13.37 -18.00
N LEU A 153 3.31 -13.75 -16.72
CA LEU A 153 2.97 -12.90 -15.58
C LEU A 153 1.63 -12.18 -15.74
N ASP A 154 0.61 -12.86 -16.27
CA ASP A 154 -0.66 -12.21 -16.64
C ASP A 154 -1.95 -13.01 -16.39
N THR A 155 -1.88 -14.30 -16.06
CA THR A 155 -3.06 -15.17 -16.03
C THR A 155 -3.24 -15.93 -14.72
N THR A 156 -2.15 -16.42 -14.12
CA THR A 156 -2.21 -17.21 -12.88
C THR A 156 -1.79 -16.38 -11.69
N ALA A 157 -2.76 -15.98 -10.86
CA ALA A 157 -2.51 -15.21 -9.65
C ALA A 157 -1.48 -15.88 -8.72
N ASP A 158 -0.60 -15.07 -8.13
CA ASP A 158 0.40 -15.49 -7.14
C ASP A 158 -0.02 -15.09 -5.72
N PRO A 159 -0.83 -15.88 -5.00
CA PRO A 159 -1.29 -15.53 -3.65
C PRO A 159 -0.16 -15.43 -2.62
N ASP A 160 1.02 -15.96 -2.94
CA ASP A 160 2.16 -15.96 -2.02
C ASP A 160 3.04 -14.72 -2.16
N ALA A 161 2.84 -13.91 -3.22
CA ALA A 161 3.51 -12.63 -3.35
C ALA A 161 3.19 -11.74 -2.13
N VAL A 162 4.18 -11.00 -1.64
CA VAL A 162 4.02 -10.13 -0.46
C VAL A 162 4.49 -8.73 -0.79
N SER A 163 3.63 -7.75 -0.56
CA SER A 163 3.99 -6.34 -0.66
C SER A 163 3.62 -5.61 0.62
N GLY A 164 4.44 -4.64 1.03
CA GLY A 164 4.13 -3.89 2.23
C GLY A 164 4.97 -2.64 2.43
N PRO A 165 4.47 -1.68 3.21
CA PRO A 165 5.25 -0.53 3.61
C PRO A 165 6.31 -0.90 4.66
N VAL A 166 7.35 -0.08 4.71
CA VAL A 166 8.27 0.05 5.84
C VAL A 166 8.32 1.53 6.22
N TRP A 167 8.04 1.85 7.47
CA TRP A 167 8.04 3.22 7.98
C TRP A 167 9.02 3.36 9.14
N ALA A 168 10.08 4.13 8.92
CA ALA A 168 10.86 4.70 10.01
C ALA A 168 10.09 5.87 10.60
N LEU A 169 9.68 5.74 11.86
CA LEU A 169 8.92 6.76 12.58
C LEU A 169 9.85 7.80 13.20
N ALA A 170 9.30 8.97 13.50
CA ALA A 170 10.07 10.10 14.05
C ALA A 170 10.67 9.80 15.43
N ASP A 171 10.13 8.82 16.18
CA ASP A 171 10.67 8.35 17.45
C ASP A 171 11.80 7.32 17.29
N GLY A 172 12.21 7.02 16.05
CA GLY A 172 13.25 6.04 15.72
C GLY A 172 12.76 4.59 15.68
N SER A 173 11.49 4.33 15.98
CA SER A 173 10.91 3.00 15.82
C SER A 173 10.58 2.71 14.36
N VAL A 174 10.49 1.43 14.00
CA VAL A 174 10.20 1.01 12.62
C VAL A 174 8.96 0.15 12.58
N GLN A 175 8.06 0.48 11.67
CA GLN A 175 6.84 -0.26 11.40
C GLN A 175 6.91 -0.95 10.04
N CYS A 176 6.46 -2.19 10.09
CA CYS A 176 5.75 -2.88 9.03
C CYS A 176 4.61 -3.61 9.75
#